data_AF-A0A7C1YMM0-F1
#
_entry.id   AF-A0A7C1YMM0-F1
#
_cell.length_a   1.000
_cell.length_b   1.000
_cell.length_c   1.000
_cell.angle_alpha   90.00
_cell.angle_beta   90.00
_cell.angle_gamma   90.00
#
_symmetry.space_group_name_H-M   'P 1'
#
loop_
_entity.id
_entity.type
_entity.pdbx_description
1 polymer ?
#
loop_
_entity_poly.entity_id
_entity_poly.type
_entity_poly.pdbx_seq_one_letter_code
_entity_poly.pdbx_strand_id
1 'polypeptide(L)'
;GVTLPKKVMAHGMIISGGKKMSKTIGNVVDPEELIEEYGAEALRYYFAREISPFEDGDIGKEKFQEAYNANLANGLGNLVARIMKMAEDNLDEAVLLERIDIPKEFVEMFDNLEIQKASDIVWREITKLDEYIQTTKPFSMMKENPEEAKKIISELVQRLYKISVLLTPFLPETAEKIQDAIRKNKKPEALFLRKS
;
A
#
# COMPACT_ATOMS: atom_id res chain seq x y z
N GLY A 1 -34.95 27.09 -3.49
CA GLY A 1 -33.93 27.03 -2.43
C GLY A 1 -32.78 26.15 -2.89
N VAL A 2 -31.56 26.43 -2.47
CA VAL A 2 -30.38 25.61 -2.82
C VAL A 2 -30.23 24.48 -1.80
N THR A 3 -29.94 23.27 -2.27
CA THR A 3 -29.71 22.10 -1.41
C THR A 3 -28.44 22.29 -0.57
N LEU A 4 -28.51 22.03 0.73
CA LEU A 4 -27.36 22.14 1.63
C LEU A 4 -26.36 20.99 1.41
N PRO A 5 -25.07 21.21 1.74
CA PRO A 5 -24.07 20.14 1.77
C PRO A 5 -24.51 18.99 2.67
N LYS A 6 -24.35 17.74 2.19
CA LYS A 6 -24.66 16.54 2.97
C LYS A 6 -23.61 16.23 4.04
N LYS A 7 -22.34 16.60 3.78
CA LYS A 7 -21.20 16.47 4.69
C LYS A 7 -20.24 17.64 4.47
N VAL A 8 -19.67 18.15 5.55
CA VAL A 8 -18.56 19.13 5.52
C VAL A 8 -17.46 18.55 6.42
N MET A 9 -16.27 18.37 5.84
CA MET A 9 -15.11 17.87 6.55
C MET A 9 -14.10 19.01 6.71
N ALA A 10 -13.72 19.28 7.95
CA ALA A 10 -12.60 20.15 8.27
C ALA A 10 -11.48 19.28 8.82
N HIS A 11 -10.32 19.29 8.15
CA HIS A 11 -9.18 18.49 8.55
C HIS A 11 -8.32 19.22 9.59
N GLY A 12 -7.51 18.46 10.33
CA GLY A 12 -6.47 19.03 11.20
C GLY A 12 -5.38 19.76 10.42
N MET A 13 -4.61 20.62 11.11
CA MET A 13 -3.47 21.30 10.49
C MET A 13 -2.29 20.36 10.32
N ILE A 14 -1.52 20.54 9.25
CA ILE A 14 -0.20 19.89 9.12
C ILE A 14 0.84 20.75 9.81
N ILE A 15 1.51 20.18 10.81
CA ILE A 15 2.54 20.79 11.63
C ILE A 15 3.85 20.01 11.47
N SER A 16 4.97 20.61 11.89
CA SER A 16 6.28 19.94 11.83
C SER A 16 7.07 20.23 13.10
N GLY A 17 7.55 19.18 13.76
CA GLY A 17 8.22 19.25 15.05
C GLY A 17 7.29 19.78 16.15
N GLY A 18 6.00 19.43 16.09
CA GLY A 18 4.98 19.87 17.04
C GLY A 18 4.63 21.37 16.96
N LYS A 19 5.05 22.06 15.89
CA LYS A 19 4.81 23.50 15.68
C LYS A 19 4.26 23.75 14.28
N LYS A 20 3.44 24.78 14.13
CA LYS A 20 3.02 25.27 12.82
C LYS A 20 4.25 25.54 11.95
N MET A 21 4.20 25.09 10.70
CA MET A 21 5.29 25.31 9.75
C MET A 21 5.51 26.81 9.52
N SER A 22 6.77 27.25 9.58
CA SER A 22 7.17 28.63 9.35
C SER A 22 8.57 28.69 8.77
N LYS A 23 8.74 29.47 7.69
CA LYS A 23 10.06 29.73 7.09
C LYS A 23 11.04 30.31 8.10
N THR A 24 10.57 31.16 9.03
CA THR A 24 11.41 31.78 10.06
C THR A 24 11.89 30.79 11.12
N ILE A 25 11.09 29.74 11.40
CA ILE A 25 11.45 28.68 12.37
C ILE A 25 12.33 27.62 11.70
N GLY A 26 12.31 27.53 10.37
CA GLY A 26 13.10 26.55 9.61
C GLY A 26 12.52 25.13 9.66
N ASN A 27 11.25 24.98 10.08
CA ASN A 27 10.57 23.68 10.20
C ASN A 27 9.61 23.40 9.02
N VAL A 28 9.84 24.00 7.86
CA VAL A 28 8.98 23.75 6.68
C VAL A 28 9.38 22.41 6.07
N VAL A 29 8.41 21.53 5.86
CA VAL A 29 8.56 20.33 5.03
C VAL A 29 7.96 20.64 3.67
N ASP A 30 8.82 20.69 2.65
CA ASP A 30 8.39 20.99 1.28
C ASP A 30 7.84 19.72 0.61
N PRO A 31 6.57 19.69 0.17
CA PRO A 31 6.01 18.55 -0.54
C PRO A 31 6.68 18.30 -1.90
N GLU A 32 7.20 19.34 -2.57
CA GLU A 32 7.89 19.18 -3.85
C GLU A 32 9.19 18.39 -3.65
N GLU A 33 9.97 18.73 -2.62
CA GLU A 33 11.19 17.98 -2.26
C GLU A 33 10.87 16.51 -1.94
N LEU A 34 9.78 16.23 -1.21
CA LEU A 34 9.36 14.86 -0.93
C LEU A 34 8.93 14.11 -2.20
N ILE A 35 8.26 14.77 -3.14
CA ILE A 35 7.84 14.17 -4.40
C ILE A 35 9.07 13.89 -5.29
N GLU A 36 10.01 14.81 -5.38
CA GLU A 36 11.25 14.62 -6.15
C GLU A 36 12.07 13.43 -5.62
N GLU A 37 12.15 13.30 -4.29
CA GLU A 37 12.97 12.26 -3.66
C GLU A 37 12.26 10.89 -3.58
N TYR A 38 10.97 10.85 -3.24
CA TYR A 38 10.22 9.62 -2.92
C TYR A 38 9.07 9.30 -3.89
N GLY A 39 8.70 10.25 -4.75
CA GLY A 39 7.57 10.13 -5.67
C GLY A 39 6.23 10.50 -5.05
N ALA A 40 5.27 10.87 -5.91
CA ALA A 40 3.94 11.30 -5.48
C ALA A 40 3.15 10.21 -4.74
N GLU A 41 3.28 8.95 -5.17
CA GLU A 41 2.64 7.80 -4.51
C GLU A 41 3.04 7.70 -3.03
N ALA A 42 4.32 7.92 -2.71
CA ALA A 42 4.80 7.90 -1.33
C ALA A 42 4.16 9.01 -0.49
N LEU A 43 3.98 10.20 -1.05
CA LEU A 43 3.32 11.31 -0.36
C LEU A 43 1.83 11.03 -0.13
N ARG A 44 1.15 10.46 -1.13
CA ARG A 44 -0.26 10.03 -1.01
C ARG A 44 -0.42 8.98 0.09
N TYR A 45 0.46 7.97 0.10
CA TYR A 45 0.51 6.96 1.15
C TYR A 45 0.62 7.62 2.53
N TYR A 46 1.59 8.52 2.71
CA TYR A 46 1.90 9.09 4.00
C TYR A 46 0.71 9.87 4.57
N PHE A 47 0.07 10.72 3.76
CA PHE A 47 -1.12 11.44 4.19
C PHE A 47 -2.35 10.55 4.36
N ALA A 48 -2.45 9.46 3.60
CA ALA A 48 -3.58 8.54 3.73
C ALA A 48 -3.50 7.72 5.00
N ARG A 49 -2.30 7.34 5.48
CA ARG A 49 -2.11 6.36 6.54
C ARG A 49 -1.41 6.88 7.79
N GLU A 50 -0.38 7.71 7.65
CA GLU A 50 0.43 8.16 8.79
C GLU A 50 -0.15 9.41 9.46
N ILE A 51 -1.01 10.14 8.75
CA ILE A 51 -1.63 11.38 9.22
C ILE A 51 -3.12 11.17 9.48
N SER A 52 -3.57 11.50 10.70
CA SER A 52 -4.99 11.54 11.04
C SER A 52 -5.68 12.66 10.24
N PRO A 53 -6.85 12.39 9.63
CA PRO A 53 -7.60 13.43 8.94
C PRO A 53 -8.25 14.45 9.90
N PHE A 54 -8.43 14.11 11.19
CA PHE A 54 -9.21 14.92 12.14
C PHE A 54 -8.37 15.65 13.18
N GLU A 55 -7.15 15.17 13.42
CA GLU A 55 -6.21 15.76 14.39
C GLU A 55 -5.07 16.47 13.66
N ASP A 56 -4.38 17.38 14.34
CA ASP A 56 -3.19 18.01 13.78
C ASP A 56 -2.12 16.93 13.50
N GLY A 57 -1.66 16.87 12.25
CA GLY A 57 -0.69 15.89 11.77
C GLY A 57 0.73 16.41 11.84
N ASP A 58 1.61 15.77 12.61
CA ASP A 58 3.02 16.15 12.72
C ASP A 58 3.88 15.40 11.71
N ILE A 59 4.27 16.10 10.63
CA ILE A 59 5.16 15.58 9.59
C ILE A 59 6.62 15.92 9.91
N GLY A 60 7.53 15.03 9.52
CA GLY A 60 8.97 15.28 9.51
C GLY A 60 9.64 14.41 8.46
N LYS A 61 10.74 14.90 7.85
CA LYS A 61 11.45 14.16 6.80
C LYS A 61 11.90 12.77 7.27
N GLU A 62 12.43 12.66 8.48
CA GLU A 62 12.83 11.39 9.08
C GLU A 62 11.64 10.43 9.25
N LYS A 63 10.54 10.90 9.86
CA LYS A 63 9.30 10.10 10.02
C LYS A 63 8.74 9.64 8.67
N PHE A 64 8.79 10.51 7.66
CA PHE A 64 8.38 10.19 6.30
C PHE A 64 9.25 9.08 5.70
N GLN A 65 10.57 9.24 5.79
CA GLN A 65 11.53 8.27 5.28
C GLN A 65 11.40 6.92 5.99
N GLU A 66 11.22 6.90 7.31
CA GLU A 66 10.98 5.70 8.10
C GLU A 66 9.70 4.98 7.65
N ALA A 67 8.59 5.70 7.53
CA ALA A 67 7.32 5.15 7.09
C ALA A 67 7.41 4.62 5.65
N TYR A 68 8.05 5.34 4.74
CA TYR A 68 8.31 4.92 3.37
C TYR A 68 9.12 3.60 3.35
N ASN A 69 10.25 3.58 4.05
CA ASN A 69 11.15 2.42 4.05
C ASN A 69 10.48 1.20 4.68
N ALA A 70 9.79 1.36 5.80
CA ALA A 70 9.15 0.26 6.51
C ALA A 70 7.94 -0.29 5.74
N ASN A 71 7.02 0.58 5.32
CA ASN A 71 5.71 0.16 4.86
C ASN A 71 5.59 0.01 3.35
N LEU A 72 6.32 0.82 2.57
CA LEU A 72 6.30 0.77 1.11
C LEU A 72 7.43 -0.12 0.58
N ALA A 73 8.70 0.22 0.85
CA ALA A 73 9.82 -0.54 0.33
C ALA A 73 9.89 -1.95 0.95
N ASN A 74 10.00 -2.03 2.27
CA ASN A 74 10.17 -3.30 2.97
C ASN A 74 8.87 -4.10 3.12
N GLY A 75 7.72 -3.43 3.17
CA GLY A 75 6.39 -4.04 3.23
C GLY A 75 5.88 -4.41 1.84
N LEU A 76 5.06 -3.52 1.26
CA LEU A 76 4.34 -3.77 0.01
C LEU A 76 5.27 -4.19 -1.14
N GLY A 77 6.37 -3.45 -1.35
CA GLY A 77 7.31 -3.67 -2.45
C GLY A 77 7.96 -5.06 -2.41
N ASN A 78 8.50 -5.46 -1.25
CA ASN A 78 9.07 -6.79 -1.06
C ASN A 78 8.03 -7.90 -1.17
N LEU A 79 6.83 -7.70 -0.63
CA LEU A 79 5.75 -8.69 -0.73
C LEU A 79 5.38 -8.97 -2.19
N VAL A 80 5.14 -7.90 -2.98
CA VAL A 80 4.86 -8.00 -4.42
C VAL A 80 6.00 -8.72 -5.13
N ALA A 81 7.25 -8.32 -4.89
CA ALA A 81 8.40 -8.92 -5.53
C ALA A 81 8.52 -10.43 -5.21
N ARG A 82 8.28 -10.84 -3.96
CA ARG A 82 8.33 -12.26 -3.54
C ARG A 82 7.24 -13.09 -4.20
N ILE A 83 5.99 -12.62 -4.14
CA ILE A 83 4.84 -13.35 -4.71
C ILE A 83 4.99 -13.47 -6.22
N MET A 84 5.27 -12.36 -6.91
CA MET A 84 5.38 -12.37 -8.36
C MET A 84 6.60 -13.14 -8.85
N LYS A 85 7.70 -13.19 -8.08
CA LYS A 85 8.82 -14.06 -8.42
C LYS A 85 8.45 -15.54 -8.33
N MET A 86 7.72 -15.94 -7.28
CA MET A 86 7.21 -17.31 -7.20
C MET A 86 6.28 -17.65 -8.35
N ALA A 87 5.37 -16.75 -8.69
CA ALA A 87 4.44 -16.95 -9.78
C ALA A 87 5.16 -17.07 -11.13
N GLU A 88 6.05 -16.13 -11.45
CA GLU A 88 6.85 -16.14 -12.68
C GLU A 88 7.72 -17.39 -12.83
N ASP A 89 8.29 -17.89 -11.73
CA ASP A 89 9.20 -19.04 -11.76
C ASP A 89 8.48 -20.40 -11.80
N ASN A 90 7.24 -20.49 -11.30
CA ASN A 90 6.59 -21.78 -11.02
C ASN A 90 5.19 -21.95 -11.63
N LEU A 91 4.53 -20.88 -12.07
CA LEU A 91 3.25 -20.95 -12.76
C LEU A 91 3.46 -20.74 -14.25
N ASP A 92 3.01 -21.69 -15.05
CA ASP A 92 3.17 -21.67 -16.50
C ASP A 92 2.30 -20.58 -17.16
N GLU A 93 1.20 -20.20 -16.52
CA GLU A 93 0.21 -19.23 -17.00
C GLU A 93 -0.15 -18.22 -15.91
N ALA A 94 -0.68 -17.07 -16.32
CA ALA A 94 -1.24 -16.10 -15.40
C ALA A 94 -2.46 -16.69 -14.67
N VAL A 95 -2.55 -16.40 -13.37
CA VAL A 95 -3.67 -16.84 -12.53
C VAL A 95 -4.98 -16.23 -13.05
N LEU A 96 -6.00 -17.06 -13.22
CA LEU A 96 -7.35 -16.59 -13.54
C LEU A 96 -7.91 -15.79 -12.37
N LEU A 97 -8.09 -14.49 -12.57
CA LEU A 97 -8.49 -13.59 -11.49
C LEU A 97 -9.98 -13.68 -11.22
N GLU A 98 -10.33 -14.03 -9.99
CA GLU A 98 -11.70 -13.99 -9.52
C GLU A 98 -12.18 -12.56 -9.27
N ARG A 99 -13.50 -12.36 -9.31
CA ARG A 99 -14.13 -11.09 -8.95
C ARG A 99 -13.76 -10.73 -7.51
N ILE A 100 -13.28 -9.51 -7.32
CA ILE A 100 -12.96 -9.00 -5.99
C ILE A 100 -14.21 -8.40 -5.36
N ASP A 101 -14.59 -8.91 -4.20
CA ASP A 101 -15.52 -8.26 -3.29
C ASP A 101 -14.75 -7.28 -2.40
N ILE A 102 -15.10 -5.99 -2.51
CA ILE A 102 -14.57 -4.95 -1.63
C ILE A 102 -15.15 -5.18 -0.22
N PRO A 103 -14.31 -5.29 0.82
CA PRO A 103 -14.79 -5.47 2.19
C PRO A 103 -15.75 -4.34 2.58
N LYS A 104 -16.89 -4.67 3.20
CA LYS A 104 -17.85 -3.67 3.68
C LYS A 104 -17.21 -2.67 4.63
N GLU A 105 -16.36 -3.16 5.54
CA GLU A 105 -15.57 -2.34 6.47
C GLU A 105 -14.76 -1.27 5.72
N PHE A 106 -14.16 -1.60 4.58
CA PHE A 106 -13.39 -0.64 3.77
C PHE A 106 -14.27 0.47 3.22
N VAL A 107 -15.44 0.13 2.69
CA VAL A 107 -16.42 1.11 2.18
C VAL A 107 -16.93 2.00 3.31
N GLU A 108 -17.25 1.41 4.47
CA GLU A 108 -17.72 2.13 5.65
C GLU A 108 -16.70 3.16 6.15
N MET A 109 -15.40 2.81 6.14
CA MET A 109 -14.35 3.76 6.52
C MET A 109 -14.31 4.97 5.56
N PHE A 110 -14.46 4.75 4.25
CA PHE A 110 -14.55 5.86 3.28
C PHE A 110 -15.82 6.69 3.46
N ASP A 111 -16.97 6.05 3.69
CA ASP A 111 -18.23 6.75 3.96
C ASP A 111 -18.11 7.64 5.21
N ASN A 112 -17.35 7.22 6.20
CA ASN A 112 -17.08 7.98 7.42
C ASN A 112 -15.89 8.95 7.32
N LEU A 113 -15.25 9.05 6.16
CA LEU A 113 -14.04 9.87 5.92
C LEU A 113 -12.84 9.44 6.77
N GLU A 114 -12.83 8.20 7.24
CA GLU A 114 -11.76 7.58 8.02
C GLU A 114 -10.71 6.93 7.09
N ILE A 115 -10.10 7.75 6.24
CA ILE A 115 -9.14 7.33 5.20
C ILE A 115 -7.97 6.54 5.79
N GLN A 116 -7.47 6.95 6.96
CA GLN A 116 -6.44 6.23 7.71
C GLN A 116 -6.86 4.80 8.03
N LYS A 117 -8.04 4.61 8.62
CA LYS A 117 -8.55 3.27 8.95
C LYS A 117 -8.79 2.43 7.70
N ALA A 118 -9.26 3.05 6.61
CA ALA A 118 -9.40 2.36 5.33
C ALA A 118 -8.04 1.84 4.81
N SER A 119 -6.99 2.66 4.92
CA SER A 119 -5.63 2.25 4.54
C SER A 119 -5.10 1.13 5.46
N ASP A 120 -5.35 1.18 6.77
CA ASP A 120 -4.90 0.14 7.71
C ASP A 120 -5.47 -1.24 7.40
N ILE A 121 -6.68 -1.32 6.84
CA ILE A 121 -7.26 -2.58 6.34
C ILE A 121 -6.34 -3.19 5.26
N VAL A 122 -5.82 -2.38 4.35
CA VAL A 122 -4.92 -2.83 3.28
C VAL A 122 -3.60 -3.34 3.86
N TRP A 123 -2.99 -2.59 4.78
CA TRP A 123 -1.72 -3.01 5.40
C TRP A 123 -1.86 -4.23 6.29
N ARG A 124 -3.01 -4.41 6.95
CA ARG A 124 -3.34 -5.64 7.66
C ARG A 124 -3.37 -6.85 6.72
N GLU A 125 -3.92 -6.72 5.52
CA GLU A 125 -3.91 -7.79 4.52
C GLU A 125 -2.51 -8.06 3.95
N ILE A 126 -1.68 -7.02 3.77
CA ILE A 126 -0.25 -7.16 3.41
C ILE A 126 0.48 -8.00 4.47
N THR A 127 0.34 -7.65 5.76
CA THR A 127 0.98 -8.41 6.86
C THR A 127 0.51 -9.85 6.90
N LYS A 128 -0.80 -10.11 6.84
CA LYS A 128 -1.34 -11.48 6.81
C LYS A 128 -0.83 -12.29 5.62
N LEU A 129 -0.64 -11.66 4.46
CA LEU A 129 -0.16 -12.35 3.28
C LEU A 129 1.33 -12.69 3.41
N ASP A 130 2.14 -11.81 4.00
CA ASP A 130 3.54 -12.11 4.31
C ASP A 130 3.68 -13.27 5.32
N GLU A 131 2.91 -13.23 6.40
CA GLU A 131 2.81 -14.31 7.40
C GLU A 131 2.38 -15.63 6.76
N TYR A 132 1.42 -15.59 5.83
CA TYR A 132 0.99 -16.77 5.10
C TYR A 132 2.13 -17.40 4.28
N ILE A 133 2.97 -16.60 3.61
CA ILE A 133 4.15 -17.12 2.92
C ILE A 133 5.14 -17.74 3.91
N GLN A 134 5.38 -17.11 5.06
CA GLN A 134 6.33 -17.60 6.06
C GLN A 134 5.90 -18.94 6.69
N THR A 135 4.60 -19.12 6.89
CA THR A 135 4.02 -20.32 7.50
C THR A 135 3.91 -21.48 6.50
N THR A 136 3.43 -21.20 5.28
CA THR A 136 3.27 -22.22 4.23
C THR A 136 4.56 -22.60 3.50
N LYS A 137 5.54 -21.67 3.44
CA LYS A 137 6.85 -21.86 2.81
C LYS A 137 6.77 -22.50 1.41
N PRO A 138 5.99 -21.93 0.48
CA PRO A 138 5.75 -22.51 -0.84
C PRO A 138 7.04 -22.80 -1.62
N PHE A 139 8.08 -21.96 -1.48
CA PHE A 139 9.40 -22.20 -2.08
C PHE A 139 10.04 -23.53 -1.69
N SER A 140 9.92 -23.92 -0.41
CA SER A 140 10.44 -25.21 0.05
C SER A 140 9.53 -26.34 -0.43
N MET A 141 8.22 -26.12 -0.36
CA MET A 141 7.21 -27.09 -0.79
C MET A 141 7.31 -27.42 -2.28
N MET A 142 7.82 -26.52 -3.12
CA MET A 142 8.09 -26.80 -4.55
C MET A 142 8.98 -28.03 -4.78
N LYS A 143 9.81 -28.44 -3.81
CA LYS A 143 10.65 -29.64 -3.93
C LYS A 143 9.96 -30.93 -3.49
N GLU A 144 8.96 -30.82 -2.62
CA GLU A 144 8.31 -31.95 -1.95
C GLU A 144 6.93 -32.25 -2.55
N ASN A 145 6.14 -31.21 -2.79
CA ASN A 145 4.80 -31.28 -3.36
C ASN A 145 4.54 -30.06 -4.27
N PRO A 146 5.05 -30.10 -5.52
CA PRO A 146 4.94 -28.99 -6.47
C PRO A 146 3.50 -28.57 -6.75
N GLU A 147 2.57 -29.54 -6.86
CA GLU A 147 1.17 -29.27 -7.16
C GLU A 147 0.48 -28.45 -6.06
N GLU A 148 0.74 -28.80 -4.79
CA GLU A 148 0.18 -28.04 -3.67
C GLU A 148 0.84 -26.66 -3.53
N ALA A 149 2.16 -26.58 -3.76
CA ALA A 149 2.86 -25.30 -3.77
C ALA A 149 2.32 -24.35 -4.85
N LYS A 150 2.05 -24.85 -6.07
CA LYS A 150 1.45 -24.06 -7.16
C LYS A 150 0.06 -23.52 -6.79
N LYS A 151 -0.76 -24.29 -6.07
CA LYS A 151 -2.07 -23.80 -5.56
C LYS A 151 -1.89 -22.67 -4.56
N ILE A 152 -0.96 -22.82 -3.61
CA ILE A 152 -0.66 -21.77 -2.61
C ILE A 152 -0.15 -20.50 -3.31
N ILE A 153 0.74 -20.63 -4.31
CA ILE A 153 1.23 -19.50 -5.10
C ILE A 153 0.07 -18.82 -5.85
N SER A 154 -0.85 -19.60 -6.43
CA SER A 154 -2.03 -19.05 -7.09
C SER A 154 -2.95 -18.29 -6.12
N GLU A 155 -3.15 -18.82 -4.91
CA GLU A 155 -3.90 -18.15 -3.84
C GLU A 155 -3.22 -16.83 -3.41
N LEU A 156 -1.88 -16.83 -3.28
CA LEU A 156 -1.09 -15.64 -2.98
C LEU A 156 -1.29 -14.55 -4.04
N VAL A 157 -1.27 -14.91 -5.32
CA VAL A 157 -1.51 -13.99 -6.44
C VAL A 157 -2.94 -13.43 -6.40
N GLN A 158 -3.95 -14.26 -6.14
CA GLN A 158 -5.34 -13.81 -6.03
C GLN A 158 -5.53 -12.82 -4.87
N ARG A 159 -4.92 -13.10 -3.72
CA ARG A 159 -4.96 -12.19 -2.56
C ARG A 159 -4.16 -10.90 -2.79
N LEU A 160 -3.04 -10.98 -3.50
CA LEU A 160 -2.29 -9.81 -3.94
C LEU A 160 -3.09 -8.94 -4.92
N TYR A 161 -3.85 -9.56 -5.83
CA TYR A 161 -4.75 -8.85 -6.72
C TYR A 161 -5.82 -8.07 -5.94
N LYS A 162 -6.43 -8.70 -4.92
CA LYS A 162 -7.34 -7.99 -4.00
C LYS A 162 -6.68 -6.77 -3.35
N ILE A 163 -5.47 -6.92 -2.82
CA ILE A 163 -4.70 -5.79 -2.23
C ILE A 163 -4.51 -4.68 -3.28
N SER A 164 -4.14 -5.02 -4.51
CA SER A 164 -3.94 -4.03 -5.57
C SER A 164 -5.22 -3.24 -5.89
N VAL A 165 -6.39 -3.89 -5.86
CA VAL A 165 -7.68 -3.21 -6.04
C VAL A 165 -7.95 -2.24 -4.90
N LEU A 166 -7.73 -2.66 -3.65
CA LEU A 166 -7.92 -1.81 -2.47
C LEU A 166 -6.89 -0.68 -2.34
N LEU A 167 -5.73 -0.81 -2.99
CA LEU A 167 -4.71 0.23 -3.04
C LEU A 167 -5.08 1.39 -3.96
N THR A 168 -5.92 1.18 -4.98
CA THR A 168 -6.29 2.19 -5.99
C THR A 168 -6.58 3.60 -5.46
N PRO A 169 -7.37 3.83 -4.39
CA PRO A 169 -7.61 5.19 -3.89
C PRO A 169 -6.36 5.86 -3.28
N PHE A 170 -5.40 5.08 -2.79
CA PHE A 170 -4.21 5.58 -2.11
C PHE A 170 -3.01 5.66 -3.06
N LEU A 171 -2.75 4.57 -3.80
CA LEU A 171 -1.58 4.36 -4.66
C LEU A 171 -2.03 3.87 -6.06
N PRO A 172 -2.68 4.73 -6.87
CA PRO A 172 -3.25 4.35 -8.15
C PRO A 172 -2.23 3.77 -9.14
N GLU A 173 -1.06 4.40 -9.29
CA GLU A 173 -0.04 3.91 -10.23
C GLU A 173 0.61 2.62 -9.75
N THR A 174 0.83 2.51 -8.43
CA THR A 174 1.38 1.29 -7.83
C THR A 174 0.39 0.13 -7.96
N ALA A 175 -0.90 0.39 -7.72
CA ALA A 175 -1.97 -0.58 -7.91
C ALA A 175 -1.99 -1.10 -9.35
N GLU A 176 -1.94 -0.21 -10.34
CA GLU A 176 -1.89 -0.58 -11.75
C GLU A 176 -0.66 -1.44 -12.08
N LYS A 177 0.53 -1.04 -11.63
CA LYS A 177 1.77 -1.82 -11.81
C LYS A 177 1.66 -3.24 -11.24
N ILE A 178 1.04 -3.41 -10.07
CA ILE A 178 0.82 -4.72 -9.46
C ILE A 178 -0.17 -5.54 -10.30
N GLN A 179 -1.30 -4.95 -10.71
CA GLN A 179 -2.29 -5.64 -11.54
C GLN A 179 -1.70 -6.09 -12.88
N ASP A 180 -0.86 -5.25 -13.49
CA ASP A 180 -0.19 -5.56 -14.74
C ASP A 180 0.85 -6.68 -14.60
N ALA A 181 1.63 -6.66 -13.52
CA ALA A 181 2.55 -7.76 -13.19
C ALA A 181 1.80 -9.09 -13.07
N ILE A 182 0.66 -9.09 -12.37
CA ILE A 182 -0.20 -10.27 -12.20
C ILE A 182 -0.73 -10.75 -13.55
N ARG A 183 -1.32 -9.86 -14.36
CA ARG A 183 -1.89 -10.22 -15.68
C ARG A 183 -0.83 -10.78 -16.63
N LYS A 184 0.40 -10.27 -16.56
CA LYS A 184 1.53 -10.70 -17.39
C LYS A 184 2.29 -11.90 -16.82
N ASN A 185 1.91 -12.37 -15.63
CA ASN A 185 2.66 -13.35 -14.83
C ASN A 185 4.16 -13.04 -14.77
N LYS A 186 4.50 -11.77 -14.49
CA LYS A 186 5.89 -11.30 -14.56
C LYS A 186 6.21 -10.40 -13.38
N LYS A 187 7.32 -10.66 -12.68
CA LYS A 187 7.77 -9.82 -11.58
C LYS A 187 8.02 -8.39 -12.09
N PRO A 188 7.47 -7.36 -11.44
CA PRO A 188 7.77 -5.99 -11.80
C PRO A 188 9.20 -5.62 -11.37
N GLU A 189 9.69 -4.52 -11.93
CA GLU A 189 10.79 -3.77 -11.32
C GLU A 189 10.44 -3.40 -9.88
N ALA A 190 11.45 -3.01 -9.09
CA ALA A 190 11.21 -2.62 -7.70
C ALA A 190 10.23 -1.43 -7.65
N LEU A 191 9.09 -1.64 -6.99
CA LEU A 191 8.04 -0.61 -6.88
C LEU A 191 8.52 0.61 -6.06
N PHE A 192 9.35 0.34 -5.06
CA PHE A 192 9.91 1.35 -4.16
C PHE A 192 11.37 0.97 -3.85
N LEU A 193 12.29 1.89 -4.11
CA LEU A 193 13.70 1.71 -3.74
C LEU A 193 13.92 2.27 -2.34
N ARG A 194 14.55 1.50 -1.46
CA ARG A 194 14.90 1.95 -0.10
C ARG A 194 15.75 3.23 -0.18
N LYS A 195 15.46 4.18 0.71
CA LYS A 195 16.16 5.46 0.83
C LYS A 195 17.03 5.45 2.09
N SER A 196 18.20 6.08 1.99
CA SER A 196 19.22 6.16 3.04
C SER A 196 19.19 7.51 3.74
#